data_AF-A0A8T6S0I1-F1
#
_entry.id   AF-A0A8T6S0I1-F1
#
_cell.length_a   1.000
_cell.length_b   1.000
_cell.length_c   1.000
_cell.angle_alpha   90.00
_cell.angle_beta   90.00
_cell.angle_gamma   90.00
#
_symmetry.space_group_name_H-M   'P 1'
#
loop_
_entity.id
_entity.type
_entity.pdbx_description
1 polymer ?
#
loop_
_entity_poly.entity_id
_entity_poly.type
_entity_poly.pdbx_seq_one_letter_code
_entity_poly.pdbx_strand_id
1 'polypeptide(L)'
;MAEEELGLKAELVEEGEEELVSIHFSDYLKNASSIRHKPWKLHNQDLRDGYVHLRKGKFARLLQEALRQRIEEELPLEVNEAILEQLSDEIESVVEGVERLRETIQKESYGEFSLDYMPPCMLDLLTKTQQGVNVPHMGRFALTAFLSHVGLDADDILQLFRASSDFKESIASYQVHHILGDISGTRYTPPSCSTMQTYGICLKDKSCERVGSPRYYYFRKQRRAERQSGRQAPPPETEAETEAETEEGEKEVAEDA
;
A
#
# COMPACT_ATOMS: atom_id res chain seq x y z
N MET A 1 13.26 2.07 29.56
CA MET A 1 13.23 1.69 28.12
C MET A 1 12.05 2.34 27.37
N ALA A 2 10.78 1.93 27.56
CA ALA A 2 9.67 2.56 26.81
C ALA A 2 9.53 4.09 27.07
N GLU A 3 9.63 4.50 28.34
CA GLU A 3 9.56 5.92 28.70
C GLU A 3 10.83 6.69 28.29
N GLU A 4 12.01 6.11 28.53
CA GLU A 4 13.31 6.76 28.29
C GLU A 4 13.65 6.90 26.80
N GLU A 5 13.35 5.88 25.98
CA GLU A 5 13.76 5.84 24.57
C GLU A 5 12.66 6.34 23.62
N LEU A 6 11.39 6.11 23.98
CA LEU A 6 10.24 6.37 23.11
C LEU A 6 9.29 7.45 23.66
N GLY A 7 9.58 8.03 24.82
CA GLY A 7 8.73 9.02 25.48
C GLY A 7 7.35 8.47 25.88
N LEU A 8 7.22 7.14 25.96
CA LEU A 8 5.96 6.43 26.18
C LEU A 8 5.78 6.08 27.65
N LYS A 9 4.94 6.88 28.33
CA LYS A 9 4.59 6.66 29.74
C LYS A 9 3.52 5.58 29.84
N ALA A 10 3.92 4.44 30.40
CA ALA A 10 3.04 3.31 30.57
C ALA A 10 3.25 2.65 31.93
N GLU A 11 2.15 2.29 32.58
CA GLU A 11 2.15 1.66 33.90
C GLU A 11 1.49 0.28 33.83
N LEU A 12 2.03 -0.69 34.56
CA LEU A 12 1.40 -2.01 34.70
C LEU A 12 0.27 -1.90 35.72
N VAL A 13 -0.91 -2.38 35.34
CA VAL A 13 -2.11 -2.39 36.18
C VAL A 13 -2.62 -3.83 36.26
N GLU A 14 -2.81 -4.33 37.48
CA GLU A 14 -3.41 -5.63 37.74
C GLU A 14 -4.94 -5.46 37.87
N GLU A 15 -5.69 -6.14 37.00
CA GLU A 15 -7.16 -6.16 37.08
C GLU A 15 -7.65 -7.61 37.16
N GLY A 16 -7.85 -8.09 38.39
CA GLY A 16 -8.18 -9.49 38.65
C GLY A 16 -6.99 -10.42 38.39
N GLU A 17 -7.13 -11.35 37.44
CA GLU A 17 -6.06 -12.24 36.99
C GLU A 17 -5.36 -11.73 35.71
N GLU A 18 -5.82 -10.61 35.11
CA GLU A 18 -5.23 -10.04 33.90
C GLU A 18 -4.23 -8.92 34.23
N GLU A 19 -3.04 -9.01 33.65
CA GLU A 19 -2.05 -7.92 33.66
C GLU A 19 -2.26 -7.01 32.44
N LEU A 20 -2.67 -5.77 32.71
CA LEU A 20 -2.89 -4.73 31.71
C LEU A 20 -1.78 -3.68 31.77
N VAL A 21 -1.67 -2.93 30.67
CA VAL A 21 -0.80 -1.77 30.54
C VAL A 21 -1.70 -0.55 30.36
N SER A 22 -1.56 0.41 31.26
CA SER A 22 -2.23 1.70 31.22
C SER A 22 -1.35 2.74 30.54
N ILE A 23 -1.91 3.48 29.59
CA ILE A 23 -1.25 4.56 28.85
C ILE A 23 -2.19 5.75 28.71
N HIS A 24 -1.68 6.97 28.85
CA HIS A 24 -2.52 8.16 28.66
C HIS A 24 -3.05 8.23 27.21
N PHE A 25 -4.31 8.65 27.03
CA PHE A 25 -4.98 8.59 25.73
C PHE A 25 -4.26 9.41 24.64
N SER A 26 -3.54 10.49 25.00
CA SER A 26 -2.76 11.27 24.04
C SER A 26 -1.62 10.47 23.42
N ASP A 27 -0.91 9.71 24.25
CA ASP A 27 0.24 8.90 23.84
C ASP A 27 -0.25 7.69 23.06
N TYR A 28 -1.40 7.13 23.46
CA TYR A 28 -2.10 6.13 22.66
C TYR A 28 -2.43 6.66 21.26
N LEU A 29 -3.09 7.81 21.15
CA LEU A 29 -3.50 8.38 19.87
C LEU A 29 -2.32 8.70 18.97
N LYS A 30 -1.25 9.29 19.52
CA LYS A 30 -0.03 9.61 18.76
C LYS A 30 0.53 8.36 18.10
N ASN A 31 0.73 7.30 18.87
CA ASN A 31 1.41 6.08 18.42
C ASN A 31 0.49 5.08 17.70
N ALA A 32 -0.83 5.15 17.91
CA ALA A 32 -1.81 4.29 17.23
C ALA A 32 -2.34 4.89 15.92
N SER A 33 -2.00 6.15 15.62
CA SER A 33 -2.54 6.91 14.48
C SER A 33 -2.26 6.25 13.12
N SER A 34 -1.07 5.66 12.95
CA SER A 34 -0.66 4.91 11.76
C SER A 34 -1.24 3.50 11.69
N ILE A 35 -1.80 2.97 12.79
CA ILE A 35 -2.42 1.64 12.81
C ILE A 35 -3.88 1.75 12.36
N ARG A 36 -4.11 1.64 11.06
CA ARG A 36 -5.43 1.89 10.43
C ARG A 36 -6.45 0.75 10.57
N HIS A 37 -6.30 -0.13 11.56
CA HIS A 37 -7.25 -1.23 11.83
C HIS A 37 -8.34 -0.83 12.84
N LYS A 38 -9.62 -1.16 12.58
CA LYS A 38 -10.79 -0.71 13.38
C LYS A 38 -10.63 -0.92 14.91
N PRO A 39 -10.19 -2.10 15.39
CA PRO A 39 -9.85 -2.34 16.80
C PRO A 39 -8.78 -1.44 17.43
N TRP A 40 -8.13 -0.53 16.70
CA TRP A 40 -7.18 0.46 17.21
C TRP A 40 -7.75 1.87 17.29
N LYS A 41 -8.98 2.08 16.82
CA LYS A 41 -9.65 3.37 17.01
C LYS A 41 -9.94 3.56 18.50
N LEU A 42 -9.75 4.78 19.00
CA LEU A 42 -9.93 5.10 20.42
C LEU A 42 -11.32 4.72 20.95
N HIS A 43 -12.37 4.92 20.15
CA HIS A 43 -13.75 4.56 20.52
C HIS A 43 -13.97 3.04 20.67
N ASN A 44 -13.03 2.22 20.20
CA ASN A 44 -13.03 0.76 20.38
C ASN A 44 -12.05 0.30 21.48
N GLN A 45 -11.51 1.23 22.28
CA GLN A 45 -10.63 0.92 23.40
C GLN A 45 -11.34 1.02 24.74
N ASP A 46 -10.78 0.34 25.73
CA ASP A 46 -11.13 0.52 27.13
C ASP A 46 -10.43 1.78 27.68
N LEU A 47 -11.16 2.89 27.72
CA LEU A 47 -10.70 4.19 28.18
C LEU A 47 -11.36 4.53 29.54
N ARG A 48 -10.55 4.69 30.57
CA ARG A 48 -10.99 5.01 31.94
C ARG A 48 -10.14 6.12 32.50
N ASP A 49 -10.78 7.18 33.01
CA ASP A 49 -10.11 8.33 33.66
C ASP A 49 -8.97 8.96 32.82
N GLY A 50 -9.09 8.93 31.48
CA GLY A 50 -8.06 9.44 30.56
C GLY A 50 -6.97 8.45 30.17
N TYR A 51 -7.06 7.20 30.62
CA TYR A 51 -6.07 6.15 30.34
C TYR A 51 -6.69 4.98 29.58
N VAL A 52 -5.97 4.56 28.54
CA VAL A 52 -6.30 3.41 27.72
C VAL A 52 -5.65 2.17 28.33
N HIS A 53 -6.45 1.13 28.54
CA HIS A 53 -6.00 -0.13 29.15
C HIS A 53 -5.80 -1.19 28.05
N LEU A 54 -4.57 -1.66 27.90
CA LEU A 54 -4.16 -2.56 26.83
C LEU A 54 -3.59 -3.84 27.41
N ARG A 55 -3.94 -4.99 26.82
CA ARG A 55 -3.20 -6.23 27.06
C ARG A 55 -1.77 -6.11 26.54
N LYS A 56 -0.84 -6.83 27.16
CA LYS A 56 0.61 -6.83 26.78
C LYS A 56 0.87 -6.96 25.28
N GLY A 57 0.18 -7.88 24.59
CA GLY A 57 0.36 -8.05 23.14
C GLY A 57 -0.05 -6.83 22.31
N LYS A 58 -1.12 -6.14 22.72
CA LYS A 58 -1.58 -4.91 22.06
C LYS A 58 -0.64 -3.75 22.38
N PHE A 59 -0.17 -3.65 23.61
CA PHE A 59 0.86 -2.67 23.98
C PHE A 59 2.18 -2.91 23.21
N ALA A 60 2.62 -4.17 23.05
CA ALA A 60 3.81 -4.50 22.27
C ALA A 60 3.69 -4.05 20.81
N ARG A 61 2.51 -4.18 20.20
CA ARG A 61 2.27 -3.68 18.84
C ARG A 61 2.26 -2.14 18.78
N LEU A 62 1.76 -1.46 19.81
CA LEU A 62 1.86 0.00 19.91
C LEU A 62 3.33 0.46 20.04
N LEU A 63 4.14 -0.25 20.84
CA LEU A 63 5.58 0.00 20.97
C LEU A 63 6.34 -0.19 19.65
N GLN A 64 6.00 -1.22 18.87
CA GLN A 64 6.60 -1.42 17.54
C GLN A 64 6.36 -0.22 16.62
N GLU A 65 5.18 0.37 16.70
CA GLU A 65 4.81 1.52 15.89
C GLU A 65 5.54 2.78 16.33
N ALA A 66 5.62 3.01 17.63
CA ALA A 66 6.41 4.10 18.21
C ALA A 66 7.90 4.01 17.80
N LEU A 67 8.46 2.80 17.83
CA LEU A 67 9.84 2.56 17.40
C LEU A 67 10.03 2.83 15.90
N ARG A 68 9.08 2.40 15.06
CA ARG A 68 9.10 2.66 13.63
C ARG A 68 9.11 4.17 13.35
N GLN A 69 8.16 4.90 13.93
CA GLN A 69 8.07 6.36 13.76
C GLN A 69 9.37 7.05 14.18
N ARG A 70 9.96 6.62 15.29
CA ARG A 70 11.23 7.18 15.77
C ARG A 70 12.37 6.93 14.78
N ILE A 71 12.49 5.72 14.25
CA ILE A 71 13.53 5.37 13.25
C ILE A 71 13.33 6.19 11.98
N GLU A 72 12.09 6.33 11.51
CA GLU A 72 11.76 7.11 10.32
C GLU A 72 12.05 8.61 10.51
N GLU A 73 11.76 9.17 11.69
CA GLU A 73 12.10 10.57 12.04
C GLU A 73 13.61 10.84 12.10
N GLU A 74 14.43 9.82 12.35
CA GLU A 74 15.90 9.94 12.36
C GLU A 74 16.53 9.78 10.99
N LEU A 75 15.76 9.37 9.98
CA LEU A 75 16.24 9.11 8.63
C LEU A 75 15.74 10.18 7.65
N PRO A 76 16.54 10.51 6.62
CA PRO A 76 17.90 10.03 6.38
C PRO A 76 18.92 10.71 7.32
N LEU A 77 19.96 9.96 7.70
CA LEU A 77 21.10 10.55 8.38
C LEU A 77 21.88 11.45 7.42
N GLU A 78 22.40 12.58 7.92
CA GLU A 78 23.31 13.39 7.14
C GLU A 78 24.63 12.64 6.92
N VAL A 79 24.88 12.24 5.68
CA VAL A 79 26.10 11.55 5.25
C VAL A 79 26.88 12.48 4.31
N ASN A 80 28.20 12.53 4.46
CA ASN A 80 29.05 13.32 3.58
C ASN A 80 29.42 12.54 2.31
N GLU A 81 29.85 13.27 1.26
CA GLU A 81 30.23 12.70 -0.03
C GLU A 81 31.35 11.66 0.09
N ALA A 82 32.29 11.84 1.01
CA ALA A 82 33.39 10.91 1.22
C ALA A 82 32.94 9.52 1.72
N ILE A 83 31.87 9.44 2.52
CA ILE A 83 31.29 8.16 2.95
C ILE A 83 30.52 7.54 1.79
N LEU A 84 29.76 8.33 1.03
CA LEU A 84 29.02 7.84 -0.14
C LEU A 84 29.95 7.25 -1.21
N GLU A 85 31.09 7.91 -1.46
CA GLU A 85 32.10 7.42 -2.41
C GLU A 85 32.79 6.15 -1.91
N GLN A 86 33.06 6.02 -0.61
CA GLN A 86 33.66 4.80 -0.04
C GLN A 86 32.72 3.60 0.00
N LEU A 87 31.41 3.84 0.06
CA LEU A 87 30.39 2.79 0.14
C LEU A 87 29.64 2.60 -1.18
N SER A 88 30.10 3.22 -2.28
CA SER A 88 29.37 3.20 -3.55
C SER A 88 29.11 1.79 -4.05
N ASP A 89 30.13 0.93 -3.98
CA ASP A 89 30.07 -0.44 -4.48
C ASP A 89 29.14 -1.31 -3.61
N GLU A 90 29.17 -1.11 -2.28
CA GLU A 90 28.26 -1.78 -1.36
C GLU A 90 26.81 -1.32 -1.54
N ILE A 91 26.60 -0.01 -1.71
CA ILE A 91 25.28 0.57 -1.98
C ILE A 91 24.73 -0.01 -3.29
N GLU A 92 25.51 -0.01 -4.37
CA GLU A 92 25.11 -0.58 -5.66
C GLU A 92 24.74 -2.06 -5.52
N SER A 93 25.57 -2.86 -4.85
CA SER A 93 25.29 -4.28 -4.57
C SER A 93 24.00 -4.51 -3.78
N VAL A 94 23.72 -3.66 -2.77
CA VAL A 94 22.48 -3.72 -1.99
C VAL A 94 21.28 -3.32 -2.85
N VAL A 95 21.37 -2.24 -3.61
CA VAL A 95 20.31 -1.78 -4.52
C VAL A 95 19.98 -2.86 -5.53
N GLU A 96 20.98 -3.42 -6.22
CA GLU A 96 20.77 -4.52 -7.16
C GLU A 96 20.17 -5.76 -6.47
N GLY A 97 20.61 -6.08 -5.24
CA GLY A 97 20.07 -7.18 -4.46
C GLY A 97 18.58 -6.99 -4.14
N VAL A 98 18.20 -5.77 -3.77
CA VAL A 98 16.81 -5.37 -3.51
C VAL A 98 15.99 -5.42 -4.80
N GLU A 99 16.53 -4.94 -5.92
CA GLU A 99 15.87 -5.01 -7.22
C GLU A 99 15.66 -6.45 -7.68
N ARG A 100 16.68 -7.31 -7.57
CA ARG A 100 16.55 -8.75 -7.86
C ARG A 100 15.49 -9.43 -6.99
N LEU A 101 15.41 -9.07 -5.71
CA LEU A 101 14.38 -9.58 -4.81
C LEU A 101 12.99 -9.07 -5.22
N ARG A 102 12.86 -7.77 -5.54
CA ARG A 102 11.61 -7.17 -6.03
C ARG A 102 11.13 -7.87 -7.30
N GLU A 103 12.02 -8.08 -8.28
CA GLU A 103 11.69 -8.82 -9.49
C GLU A 103 11.25 -10.24 -9.20
N THR A 104 11.91 -10.92 -8.26
CA THR A 104 11.55 -12.29 -7.88
C THR A 104 10.16 -12.32 -7.24
N ILE A 105 9.88 -11.44 -6.29
CA ILE A 105 8.56 -11.34 -5.63
C ILE A 105 7.47 -10.95 -6.63
N GLN A 106 7.75 -10.00 -7.53
CA GLN A 106 6.80 -9.60 -8.57
C GLN A 106 6.54 -10.76 -9.54
N LYS A 107 7.57 -11.40 -10.09
CA LYS A 107 7.44 -12.57 -10.98
C LYS A 107 6.76 -13.75 -10.30
N GLU A 108 7.03 -13.96 -9.01
CA GLU A 108 6.40 -15.00 -8.21
C GLU A 108 4.94 -14.68 -7.88
N SER A 109 4.50 -13.42 -7.89
CA SER A 109 3.11 -13.04 -7.55
C SER A 109 2.25 -12.82 -8.79
N TYR A 110 2.85 -12.21 -9.82
CA TYR A 110 2.27 -11.87 -11.10
C TYR A 110 3.34 -12.18 -12.16
N GLY A 111 3.23 -13.32 -12.86
CA GLY A 111 4.02 -13.58 -14.06
C GLY A 111 3.80 -12.50 -15.15
N GLU A 112 4.36 -12.70 -16.34
CA GLU A 112 4.32 -11.71 -17.44
C GLU A 112 2.94 -11.05 -17.64
N PHE A 113 2.94 -9.72 -17.75
CA PHE A 113 1.72 -8.93 -17.94
C PHE A 113 0.94 -9.40 -19.17
N SER A 114 -0.36 -9.64 -19.00
CA SER A 114 -1.25 -10.06 -20.07
C SER A 114 -2.61 -9.39 -19.98
N LEU A 115 -3.03 -8.82 -21.12
CA LEU A 115 -4.37 -8.24 -21.28
C LEU A 115 -5.49 -9.27 -21.11
N ASP A 116 -5.24 -10.57 -21.28
CA ASP A 116 -6.26 -11.63 -21.16
C ASP A 116 -6.80 -11.81 -19.72
N TYR A 117 -6.01 -11.34 -18.75
CA TYR A 117 -6.34 -11.40 -17.33
C TYR A 117 -6.95 -10.09 -16.81
N MET A 118 -7.06 -9.05 -17.65
CA MET A 118 -7.62 -7.76 -17.26
C MET A 118 -9.08 -7.89 -16.78
N PRO A 119 -9.42 -7.25 -15.64
CA PRO A 119 -10.80 -7.00 -15.26
C PRO A 119 -11.51 -6.11 -16.28
N PRO A 120 -12.83 -6.25 -16.48
CA PRO A 120 -13.59 -5.45 -17.45
C PRO A 120 -13.49 -3.94 -17.18
N CYS A 121 -13.48 -3.52 -15.91
CA CYS A 121 -13.31 -2.12 -15.53
C CYS A 121 -11.94 -1.55 -15.90
N MET A 122 -10.86 -2.31 -15.68
CA MET A 122 -9.50 -1.86 -16.00
C MET A 122 -9.25 -1.84 -17.51
N LEU A 123 -9.82 -2.81 -18.24
CA LEU A 123 -9.78 -2.82 -19.70
C LEU A 123 -10.50 -1.61 -20.31
N ASP A 124 -11.66 -1.22 -19.76
CA ASP A 124 -12.39 -0.03 -20.18
C ASP A 124 -11.60 1.26 -19.90
N LEU A 125 -11.02 1.40 -18.70
CA LEU A 125 -10.16 2.55 -18.36
C LEU A 125 -8.95 2.64 -19.29
N LEU A 126 -8.26 1.53 -19.54
CA LEU A 126 -7.12 1.47 -20.46
C LEU A 126 -7.54 1.88 -21.88
N THR A 127 -8.67 1.35 -22.36
CA THR A 127 -9.19 1.65 -23.71
C THR A 127 -9.54 3.13 -23.84
N LYS A 128 -10.20 3.72 -22.85
CA LYS A 128 -10.54 5.15 -22.83
C LYS A 128 -9.29 6.02 -22.86
N THR A 129 -8.29 5.70 -22.03
CA THR A 129 -7.01 6.41 -22.00
C THR A 129 -6.31 6.36 -23.37
N GLN A 130 -6.23 5.18 -24.00
CA GLN A 130 -5.60 5.02 -25.32
C GLN A 130 -6.36 5.74 -26.44
N GLN A 131 -7.68 5.87 -26.32
CA GLN A 131 -8.52 6.61 -27.27
C GLN A 131 -8.48 8.13 -27.05
N GLY A 132 -7.72 8.62 -26.07
CA GLY A 132 -7.70 10.03 -25.68
C GLY A 132 -9.02 10.51 -25.08
N VAL A 133 -9.88 9.58 -24.63
CA VAL A 133 -11.10 9.90 -23.90
C VAL A 133 -10.71 10.30 -22.49
N ASN A 134 -11.22 11.43 -22.01
CA ASN A 134 -10.89 11.92 -20.69
C ASN A 134 -11.36 10.95 -19.59
N VAL A 135 -10.40 10.31 -18.92
CA VAL A 135 -10.64 9.45 -17.76
C VAL A 135 -10.66 10.31 -16.49
N PRO A 136 -11.68 10.17 -15.60
CA PRO A 136 -11.74 10.88 -14.33
C PRO A 136 -10.48 10.66 -13.47
N HIS A 137 -10.17 11.61 -12.58
CA HIS A 137 -9.00 11.53 -11.70
C HIS A 137 -8.87 10.18 -10.99
N MET A 138 -9.94 9.73 -10.34
CA MET A 138 -9.98 8.42 -9.67
C MET A 138 -9.78 7.24 -10.63
N GLY A 139 -10.22 7.36 -11.88
CA GLY A 139 -9.97 6.36 -12.91
C GLY A 139 -8.49 6.28 -13.32
N ARG A 140 -7.80 7.43 -13.38
CA ARG A 140 -6.36 7.48 -13.66
C ARG A 140 -5.57 6.88 -12.52
N PHE A 141 -5.87 7.28 -11.29
CA PHE A 141 -5.29 6.68 -10.08
C PHE A 141 -5.48 5.17 -10.05
N ALA A 142 -6.73 4.70 -10.23
CA ALA A 142 -7.04 3.27 -10.21
C ALA A 142 -6.30 2.47 -11.29
N LEU A 143 -6.18 3.03 -12.50
CA LEU A 143 -5.45 2.42 -13.61
C LEU A 143 -3.95 2.37 -13.33
N THR A 144 -3.34 3.48 -12.91
CA THR A 144 -1.91 3.56 -12.58
C THR A 144 -1.54 2.59 -11.46
N ALA A 145 -2.27 2.61 -10.35
CA ALA A 145 -2.05 1.71 -9.22
C ALA A 145 -2.19 0.24 -9.65
N PHE A 146 -3.21 -0.07 -10.47
CA PHE A 146 -3.41 -1.42 -10.99
C PHE A 146 -2.28 -1.90 -11.88
N LEU A 147 -1.89 -1.10 -12.88
CA LEU A 147 -0.84 -1.46 -13.83
C LEU A 147 0.51 -1.65 -13.12
N SER A 148 0.83 -0.79 -12.17
CA SER A 148 2.02 -0.93 -11.35
C SER A 148 2.00 -2.20 -10.48
N HIS A 149 0.83 -2.58 -9.97
CA HIS A 149 0.65 -3.78 -9.17
C HIS A 149 0.84 -5.07 -9.99
N VAL A 150 0.43 -5.07 -11.26
CA VAL A 150 0.57 -6.23 -12.16
C VAL A 150 1.89 -6.25 -12.94
N GLY A 151 2.84 -5.36 -12.60
CA GLY A 151 4.23 -5.44 -13.05
C GLY A 151 4.64 -4.47 -14.16
N LEU A 152 3.86 -3.44 -14.49
CA LEU A 152 4.33 -2.36 -15.37
C LEU A 152 5.18 -1.36 -14.58
N ASP A 153 6.23 -0.86 -15.21
CA ASP A 153 7.07 0.19 -14.66
C ASP A 153 6.49 1.60 -14.89
N ALA A 154 7.14 2.62 -14.30
CA ALA A 154 6.70 4.01 -14.40
C ALA A 154 6.68 4.51 -15.85
N ASP A 155 7.67 4.11 -16.65
CA ASP A 155 7.85 4.60 -18.02
C ASP A 155 6.78 4.04 -18.96
N ASP A 156 6.47 2.75 -18.84
CA ASP A 156 5.37 2.07 -19.53
C ASP A 156 4.03 2.74 -19.20
N ILE A 157 3.79 3.02 -17.92
CA ILE A 157 2.55 3.67 -17.47
C ILE A 157 2.47 5.10 -18.00
N LEU A 158 3.57 5.87 -17.96
CA LEU A 158 3.60 7.23 -18.51
C LEU A 158 3.35 7.25 -20.01
N GLN A 159 3.87 6.26 -20.74
CA GLN A 159 3.63 6.14 -22.17
C GLN A 159 2.15 5.96 -22.51
N LEU A 160 1.38 5.25 -21.69
CA LEU A 160 -0.06 5.09 -21.87
C LEU A 160 -0.81 6.43 -21.79
N PHE A 161 -0.41 7.31 -20.87
CA PHE A 161 -1.07 8.60 -20.68
C PHE A 161 -0.69 9.66 -21.72
N ARG A 162 0.39 9.48 -22.49
CA ARG A 162 0.78 10.39 -23.59
C ARG A 162 -0.29 10.53 -24.67
N ALA A 163 -1.17 9.55 -24.82
CA ALA A 163 -2.30 9.59 -25.76
C ALA A 163 -3.45 10.50 -25.29
N SER A 164 -3.45 10.92 -24.02
CA SER A 164 -4.51 11.78 -23.46
C SER A 164 -4.37 13.23 -23.93
N SER A 165 -5.50 13.86 -24.25
CA SER A 165 -5.55 15.23 -24.77
C SER A 165 -5.06 16.30 -23.79
N ASP A 166 -5.01 15.99 -22.49
CA ASP A 166 -4.62 16.89 -21.40
C ASP A 166 -3.25 16.52 -20.78
N PHE A 167 -2.50 15.64 -21.43
CA PHE A 167 -1.23 15.15 -20.92
C PHE A 167 -0.21 16.28 -20.72
N LYS A 168 0.29 16.39 -19.48
CA LYS A 168 1.43 17.25 -19.11
C LYS A 168 2.47 16.37 -18.46
N GLU A 169 3.61 16.18 -19.13
CA GLU A 169 4.62 15.21 -18.76
C GLU A 169 5.13 15.37 -17.32
N SER A 170 5.42 16.60 -16.89
CA SER A 170 5.89 16.87 -15.53
C SER A 170 4.88 16.48 -14.44
N ILE A 171 3.59 16.74 -14.67
CA ILE A 171 2.53 16.43 -13.71
C ILE A 171 2.23 14.93 -13.72
N ALA A 172 2.14 14.32 -14.90
CA ALA A 172 1.88 12.89 -15.03
C ALA A 172 3.03 12.08 -14.41
N SER A 173 4.29 12.45 -14.66
CA SER A 173 5.47 11.83 -14.06
C SER A 173 5.41 11.90 -12.54
N TYR A 174 5.14 13.08 -11.97
CA TYR A 174 4.99 13.23 -10.53
C TYR A 174 3.89 12.33 -9.96
N GLN A 175 2.70 12.31 -10.58
CA GLN A 175 1.58 11.48 -10.12
C GLN A 175 1.89 9.99 -10.18
N VAL A 176 2.54 9.52 -11.26
CA VAL A 176 2.93 8.11 -11.38
C VAL A 176 3.95 7.75 -10.31
N HIS A 177 5.05 8.50 -10.18
CA HIS A 177 6.07 8.21 -9.16
C HIS A 177 5.54 8.30 -7.72
N HIS A 178 4.59 9.19 -7.46
CA HIS A 178 3.91 9.25 -6.16
C HIS A 178 3.11 7.98 -5.88
N ILE A 179 2.29 7.53 -6.84
CA ILE A 179 1.47 6.31 -6.71
C ILE A 179 2.34 5.05 -6.57
N LEU A 180 3.48 5.01 -7.24
CA LEU A 180 4.44 3.91 -7.18
C LEU A 180 5.19 3.84 -5.83
N GLY A 181 5.15 4.92 -5.04
CA GLY A 181 5.83 5.05 -3.76
C GLY A 181 7.27 5.56 -3.85
N ASP A 182 7.71 6.01 -5.03
CA ASP A 182 9.09 6.49 -5.25
C ASP A 182 9.37 7.82 -4.52
N ILE A 183 8.32 8.59 -4.24
CA ILE A 183 8.41 9.91 -3.58
C ILE A 183 8.03 9.83 -2.11
N SER A 184 6.92 9.17 -1.78
CA SER A 184 6.34 9.13 -0.43
C SER A 184 6.75 7.89 0.37
N GLY A 185 7.44 6.92 -0.24
CA GLY A 185 7.75 5.62 0.35
C GLY A 185 6.54 4.67 0.43
N THR A 186 5.32 5.17 0.19
CA THR A 186 4.09 4.37 0.24
C THR A 186 3.67 3.99 -1.17
N ARG A 187 3.75 2.69 -1.49
CA ARG A 187 3.21 2.16 -2.74
C ARG A 187 1.71 1.99 -2.61
N TYR A 188 0.97 2.67 -3.48
CA TYR A 188 -0.48 2.63 -3.46
C TYR A 188 -1.02 1.36 -4.11
N THR A 189 -2.10 0.84 -3.55
CA THR A 189 -2.78 -0.33 -4.10
C THR A 189 -4.03 0.05 -4.90
N PRO A 190 -4.46 -0.79 -5.85
CA PRO A 190 -5.65 -0.52 -6.63
C PRO A 190 -6.89 -0.51 -5.73
N PRO A 191 -7.81 0.46 -5.92
CA PRO A 191 -8.99 0.59 -5.07
C PRO A 191 -9.91 -0.65 -5.14
N SER A 192 -10.65 -0.88 -4.06
CA SER A 192 -11.60 -1.99 -3.95
C SER A 192 -12.72 -1.89 -4.99
N CYS A 193 -13.40 -3.00 -5.30
CA CYS A 193 -14.57 -2.98 -6.18
C CYS A 193 -15.70 -2.08 -5.63
N SER A 194 -15.87 -2.01 -4.31
CA SER A 194 -16.83 -1.08 -3.67
C SER A 194 -16.45 0.38 -3.94
N THR A 195 -15.18 0.73 -3.79
CA THR A 195 -14.69 2.10 -4.07
C THR A 195 -14.85 2.44 -5.54
N MET A 196 -14.45 1.53 -6.43
CA MET A 196 -14.64 1.68 -7.88
C MET A 196 -16.11 1.89 -8.26
N GLN A 197 -17.06 1.28 -7.54
CA GLN A 197 -18.50 1.50 -7.75
C GLN A 197 -18.94 2.89 -7.30
N THR A 198 -18.48 3.34 -6.13
CA THR A 198 -18.77 4.69 -5.62
C THR A 198 -18.35 5.78 -6.62
N TYR A 199 -17.19 5.62 -7.25
CA TYR A 199 -16.69 6.55 -8.26
C TYR A 199 -17.19 6.29 -9.69
N GLY A 200 -18.09 5.32 -9.89
CA GLY A 200 -18.71 5.04 -11.19
C GLY A 200 -17.76 4.45 -12.24
N ILE A 201 -16.63 3.89 -11.83
CA ILE A 201 -15.59 3.30 -12.71
C ILE A 201 -15.59 1.76 -12.67
N CYS A 202 -16.52 1.14 -11.93
CA CYS A 202 -16.70 -0.32 -11.90
C CYS A 202 -17.73 -0.80 -12.94
N LEU A 203 -17.28 -1.59 -13.92
CA LEU A 203 -18.13 -2.30 -14.88
C LEU A 203 -18.41 -3.73 -14.41
N LYS A 204 -19.08 -3.88 -13.26
CA LYS A 204 -19.33 -5.20 -12.66
C LYS A 204 -20.10 -6.12 -13.63
N ASP A 205 -19.59 -7.32 -13.83
CA ASP A 205 -20.21 -8.37 -14.65
C ASP A 205 -20.15 -9.75 -13.96
N LYS A 206 -20.66 -10.79 -14.64
CA LYS A 206 -20.68 -12.17 -14.12
C LYS A 206 -19.27 -12.75 -13.90
N SER A 207 -18.26 -12.25 -14.60
CA SER A 207 -16.89 -12.75 -14.48
C SER A 207 -16.23 -12.33 -13.16
N CYS A 208 -16.64 -11.18 -12.60
CA CYS A 208 -16.08 -10.58 -11.39
C CYS A 208 -17.01 -10.62 -10.16
N GLU A 209 -18.09 -11.42 -10.16
CA GLU A 209 -19.04 -11.50 -9.03
C GLU A 209 -18.43 -11.89 -7.69
N ARG A 210 -17.42 -12.78 -7.69
CA ARG A 210 -16.79 -13.34 -6.49
C ARG A 210 -15.41 -12.74 -6.21
N VAL A 211 -15.24 -11.45 -6.44
CA VAL A 211 -13.94 -10.79 -6.42
C VAL A 211 -14.08 -9.43 -5.75
N GLY A 212 -13.24 -9.14 -4.76
CA GLY A 212 -13.29 -7.90 -3.98
C GLY A 212 -12.50 -6.74 -4.60
N SER A 213 -11.57 -7.03 -5.50
CA SER A 213 -10.70 -6.01 -6.12
C SER A 213 -10.25 -6.39 -7.54
N PRO A 214 -9.86 -5.40 -8.37
CA PRO A 214 -9.27 -5.61 -9.69
C PRO A 214 -8.00 -6.47 -9.64
N ARG A 215 -7.12 -6.27 -8.65
CA ARG A 215 -5.89 -7.07 -8.49
C ARG A 215 -6.17 -8.56 -8.28
N TYR A 216 -7.14 -8.88 -7.41
CA TYR A 216 -7.50 -10.25 -7.11
C TYR A 216 -8.16 -10.94 -8.31
N TYR A 217 -8.89 -10.19 -9.14
CA TYR A 217 -9.43 -10.71 -10.39
C TYR A 217 -8.31 -11.16 -11.32
N TYR A 218 -7.33 -10.29 -11.54
CA TYR A 218 -6.19 -10.54 -12.42
C TYR A 218 -5.40 -11.76 -11.94
N PHE A 219 -5.03 -11.76 -10.66
CA PHE A 219 -4.33 -12.86 -10.01
C PHE A 219 -5.05 -14.20 -10.16
N ARG A 220 -6.37 -14.23 -9.90
CA ARG A 220 -7.17 -15.47 -10.00
C ARG A 220 -7.24 -15.99 -11.44
N LYS A 221 -7.34 -15.09 -12.43
CA LYS A 221 -7.34 -15.43 -13.86
C LYS A 221 -5.99 -16.00 -14.29
N GLN A 222 -4.90 -15.34 -13.91
CA GLN A 222 -3.53 -15.76 -14.19
C GLN A 222 -3.23 -17.14 -13.61
N ARG A 223 -3.52 -17.37 -12.32
CA ARG A 223 -3.35 -18.68 -11.68
C ARG A 223 -4.13 -19.79 -12.35
N ARG A 224 -5.34 -19.49 -12.81
CA ARG A 224 -6.15 -20.48 -13.53
C ARG A 224 -5.52 -20.85 -14.86
N ALA A 225 -4.99 -19.88 -15.60
CA ALA A 225 -4.30 -20.12 -16.86
C ALA A 225 -3.01 -20.92 -16.65
N GLU A 226 -2.19 -20.59 -15.65
CA GLU A 226 -0.93 -21.29 -15.36
C GLU A 226 -1.14 -22.74 -14.91
N ARG A 227 -2.18 -22.99 -14.09
CA ARG A 227 -2.60 -24.35 -13.73
C ARG A 227 -3.02 -25.16 -14.95
N GLN A 228 -3.68 -24.53 -15.91
CA GLN A 228 -4.08 -25.18 -17.17
C GLN A 228 -2.88 -25.43 -18.10
N SER A 229 -1.85 -24.60 -18.04
CA SER A 229 -0.61 -24.75 -18.82
C SER A 229 0.46 -25.61 -18.16
N GLY A 230 0.22 -26.15 -16.97
CA GLY A 230 1.20 -26.97 -16.23
C GLY A 230 2.40 -26.20 -15.67
N ARG A 231 2.31 -24.87 -15.57
CA ARG A 231 3.34 -24.02 -14.94
C ARG A 231 3.11 -23.93 -13.43
N GLN A 232 4.18 -23.72 -12.67
CA GLN A 232 4.08 -23.50 -11.22
C GLN A 232 3.33 -22.19 -10.98
N ALA A 233 2.18 -22.27 -10.30
CA ALA A 233 1.32 -21.12 -10.05
C ALA A 233 1.87 -20.27 -8.88
N PRO A 234 1.68 -18.94 -8.90
CA PRO A 234 2.10 -18.02 -7.86
C PRO A 234 1.45 -18.40 -6.51
N PRO A 235 2.14 -18.14 -5.38
CA PRO A 235 1.61 -18.39 -4.05
C PRO A 235 0.37 -17.50 -3.82
N PRO A 236 -0.66 -18.00 -3.11
CA PRO A 236 -1.90 -17.25 -2.91
C PRO A 236 -1.68 -15.95 -2.13
N GLU A 237 -2.10 -14.81 -2.68
CA GLU A 237 -2.31 -13.59 -1.89
C GLU A 237 -3.44 -13.80 -0.87
N THR A 238 -3.29 -13.31 0.36
CA THR A 238 -4.33 -13.46 1.39
C THR A 238 -5.31 -12.28 1.35
N GLU A 239 -6.61 -12.55 1.49
CA GLU A 239 -7.65 -11.51 1.53
C GLU A 239 -7.45 -10.52 2.71
N ALA A 240 -6.68 -10.89 3.74
CA ALA A 240 -6.36 -10.00 4.87
C ALA A 240 -5.43 -8.84 4.50
N GLU A 241 -4.58 -8.99 3.48
CA GLU A 241 -3.75 -7.90 2.94
C GLU A 241 -4.59 -6.92 2.09
N THR A 242 -5.81 -7.30 1.68
CA THR A 242 -6.67 -6.52 0.79
C THR A 242 -7.45 -5.38 1.45
N GLU A 243 -7.74 -5.47 2.75
CA GLU A 243 -8.52 -4.46 3.45
C GLU A 243 -7.64 -3.38 4.12
N ALA A 244 -6.39 -3.70 4.45
CA ALA A 244 -5.48 -2.76 5.11
C ALA A 244 -4.89 -1.72 4.14
N GLU A 245 -4.56 -2.12 2.91
CA GLU A 245 -3.86 -1.27 1.92
C GLU A 245 -4.81 -0.42 1.07
N THR A 246 -6.10 -0.79 0.98
CA THR A 246 -7.09 -0.11 0.11
C THR A 246 -7.69 1.14 0.77
N GLU A 247 -7.89 1.15 2.10
CA GLU A 247 -8.31 2.37 2.83
C GLU A 247 -7.19 3.42 2.92
N GLU A 248 -5.93 3.05 2.68
CA GLU A 248 -4.75 3.92 2.78
C GLU A 248 -4.64 4.92 1.62
N GLY A 249 -4.87 4.47 0.38
CA GLY A 249 -4.78 5.32 -0.80
C GLY A 249 -5.99 6.23 -1.08
N GLU A 250 -7.13 5.92 -0.48
CA GLU A 250 -8.42 6.56 -0.80
C GLU A 250 -8.60 7.95 -0.18
N LYS A 251 -7.82 8.31 0.84
CA LYS A 251 -7.93 9.61 1.54
C LYS A 251 -6.95 10.68 1.05
N GLU A 252 -5.72 10.33 0.69
CA GLU A 252 -4.74 11.33 0.17
C GLU A 252 -5.12 11.84 -1.23
N VAL A 253 -5.65 10.98 -2.10
CA VAL A 253 -6.08 11.36 -3.46
C VAL A 253 -7.28 12.33 -3.46
N ALA A 254 -8.02 12.40 -2.36
CA ALA A 254 -9.12 13.35 -2.18
C ALA A 254 -8.67 14.73 -1.64
N GLU A 255 -7.47 14.82 -1.06
CA GLU A 255 -6.90 16.08 -0.53
C GLU A 255 -6.05 16.84 -1.56
N ASP A 256 -5.47 16.15 -2.55
CA ASP A 256 -4.68 16.74 -3.65
C ASP A 256 -5.50 17.09 -4.92
N ALA A 257 -6.84 17.08 -4.84
CA ALA A 257 -7.78 17.35 -5.95
C ALA A 257 -8.39 18.76 -5.94
#